data_AF-A0A9P3YRD1-F1
#
_entry.id   AF-A0A9P3YRD1-F1
#
_cell.length_a   1.000
_cell.length_b   1.000
_cell.length_c   1.000
_cell.angle_alpha   90.00
_cell.angle_beta   90.00
_cell.angle_gamma   90.00
#
_symmetry.space_group_name_H-M   'P 1'
#
loop_
_entity.id
_entity.type
_entity.pdbx_description
1 polymer ?
#
loop_
_entity_poly.entity_id
_entity_poly.type
_entity_poly.pdbx_seq_one_letter_code
_entity_poly.pdbx_strand_id
1 'polypeptide(L)' 'MLKQARKNKNLTQKQLSKIANISQSYISRLEQDIFINSPTIRQIISLSKALDISAYKLSNYFINKENAYNKKR' A
#
# COMPACT_ATOMS: atom_id res chain seq x y z
N MET A 1 -6.16 -5.45 -2.69
CA MET A 1 -5.13 -5.22 -3.73
C MET A 1 -3.71 -5.32 -3.18
N LEU A 2 -3.26 -4.41 -2.29
CA LEU A 2 -1.85 -4.33 -1.86
C LEU A 2 -1.28 -5.66 -1.31
N LYS A 3 -2.01 -6.30 -0.39
CA LYS A 3 -1.61 -7.60 0.20
C LYS A 3 -1.45 -8.70 -0.85
N GLN A 4 -2.33 -8.71 -1.85
CA GLN A 4 -2.31 -9.68 -2.93
C GLN A 4 -1.12 -9.42 -3.87
N ALA A 5 -0.88 -8.17 -4.23
CA ALA A 5 0.31 -7.77 -4.99
C ALA A 5 1.62 -8.24 -4.33
N ARG A 6 1.74 -8.04 -3.00
CA ARG A 6 2.90 -8.53 -2.24
C ARG A 6 3.03 -10.06 -2.29
N LYS A 7 1.92 -10.77 -2.09
CA LYS A 7 1.89 -12.25 -2.14
C LYS A 7 2.26 -12.79 -3.53
N ASN A 8 1.80 -12.14 -4.61
CA ASN A 8 2.15 -12.54 -5.97
C ASN A 8 3.66 -12.41 -6.27
N LYS A 9 4.35 -11.49 -5.58
CA LYS A 9 5.82 -11.36 -5.61
C LYS A 9 6.53 -12.27 -4.60
N ASN A 10 5.81 -13.15 -3.90
CA ASN A 10 6.33 -14.03 -2.85
C ASN A 10 7.09 -13.29 -1.72
N LEU A 11 6.71 -12.05 -1.43
CA LEU A 11 7.35 -11.24 -0.39
C LEU A 11 6.61 -11.37 0.94
N THR A 12 7.33 -11.44 2.05
CA THR A 12 6.80 -11.16 3.39
C THR A 12 6.64 -9.64 3.59
N GLN A 13 5.85 -9.21 4.58
CA GLN A 13 5.75 -7.79 4.93
C GLN A 13 7.11 -7.20 5.36
N LYS A 14 7.95 -7.99 6.04
CA LYS A 14 9.32 -7.60 6.43
C LYS A 14 10.23 -7.39 5.22
N GLN A 15 10.10 -8.24 4.19
CA GLN A 15 10.87 -8.06 2.95
C GLN A 15 10.38 -6.83 2.18
N LEU A 16 9.07 -6.66 2.01
CA LEU A 16 8.52 -5.46 1.35
C LEU A 16 8.93 -4.17 2.09
N SER A 17 8.97 -4.20 3.42
CA SER A 17 9.44 -3.10 4.26
C SER A 17 10.86 -2.65 3.91
N LYS A 18 11.78 -3.62 3.77
CA LYS A 18 13.16 -3.33 3.40
C LYS A 18 13.27 -2.78 1.97
N ILE A 19 12.55 -3.36 1.02
CA ILE A 19 12.62 -2.97 -0.40
C ILE A 19 12.01 -1.59 -0.64
N ALA A 20 10.84 -1.32 -0.05
CA ALA A 20 10.13 -0.06 -0.22
C ALA A 20 10.64 1.06 0.70
N ASN A 21 11.58 0.75 1.60
CA ASN A 21 12.05 1.63 2.68
C ASN A 21 10.89 2.24 3.49
N ILE A 22 9.99 1.37 3.95
CA ILE A 22 8.78 1.72 4.73
C ILE A 22 8.73 0.78 5.93
N SER A 23 8.29 1.25 7.09
CA SER A 23 8.19 0.39 8.27
C SER A 23 7.21 -0.78 8.06
N GLN A 24 7.57 -1.97 8.55
CA GLN A 24 6.72 -3.16 8.42
C GLN A 24 5.35 -2.97 9.11
N SER A 25 5.32 -2.26 10.24
CA SER A 25 4.07 -1.93 10.94
C SER A 25 3.17 -1.04 10.09
N TYR A 26 3.73 -0.10 9.33
CA TYR A 26 2.95 0.72 8.41
C TYR A 26 2.45 -0.08 7.20
N ILE A 27 3.26 -0.97 6.63
CA ILE A 27 2.81 -1.90 5.58
C ILE A 27 1.65 -2.76 6.08
N SER A 28 1.75 -3.28 7.31
CA SER A 28 0.66 -4.06 7.92
C SER A 28 -0.64 -3.25 7.97
N ARG A 29 -0.58 -2.00 8.43
CA ARG A 29 -1.74 -1.08 8.43
C ARG A 29 -2.29 -0.81 7.02
N LEU A 30 -1.44 -0.59 6.03
CA LEU A 30 -1.89 -0.37 4.65
C LEU A 30 -2.59 -1.59 4.04
N GLU A 31 -2.20 -2.80 4.47
CA GLU A 31 -2.80 -4.07 4.03
C GLU A 31 -4.12 -4.41 4.73
N GLN A 32 -4.47 -3.71 5.81
CA GLN A 32 -5.74 -3.91 6.51
C GLN A 32 -6.92 -3.34 5.72
N ASP A 33 -8.12 -3.85 6.03
CA ASP A 33 -9.37 -3.36 5.45
C ASP A 33 -9.80 -2.03 6.04
N ILE A 34 -9.45 -1.77 7.31
CA ILE A 34 -9.68 -0.50 7.98
C ILE A 34 -8.63 0.49 7.50
N PHE A 35 -9.08 1.52 6.80
CA PHE A 35 -8.22 2.57 6.27
C PHE A 35 -8.12 3.73 7.27
N ILE A 36 -6.96 3.87 7.91
CA ILE A 36 -6.71 4.87 8.97
C ILE A 36 -5.67 5.90 8.52
N ASN A 37 -4.72 5.50 7.66
CA ASN A 37 -3.62 6.35 7.25
C ASN A 37 -3.32 6.17 5.75
N SER A 38 -3.56 7.23 4.99
CA SER A 38 -3.20 7.29 3.57
C SER A 38 -1.68 7.33 3.39
N PRO A 39 -1.11 6.55 2.46
CA PRO A 39 0.30 6.69 2.11
C PRO A 39 0.55 7.98 1.35
N THR A 40 1.70 8.59 1.61
CA THR A 40 2.18 9.74 0.84
C THR A 40 2.47 9.32 -0.61
N ILE A 41 2.49 10.29 -1.54
CA ILE A 41 2.87 10.04 -2.94
C ILE A 41 4.25 9.38 -3.03
N ARG A 42 5.21 9.80 -2.19
CA ARG A 42 6.55 9.20 -2.12
C ARG A 42 6.49 7.71 -1.76
N GLN A 43 5.66 7.35 -0.78
CA GLN A 43 5.48 5.95 -0.38
C GLN A 43 4.75 5.14 -1.44
N ILE A 44 3.78 5.73 -2.15
CA ILE A 44 3.12 5.08 -3.29
C ILE A 44 4.15 4.74 -4.37
N ILE A 45 5.03 5.68 -4.75
CA ILE A 45 6.10 5.44 -5.73
C ILE A 45 7.07 4.35 -5.26
N SER A 46 7.47 4.35 -3.99
CA SER A 46 8.34 3.31 -3.45
C SER A 46 7.69 1.92 -3.46
N LEU A 47 6.42 1.84 -3.04
CA LEU A 47 5.65 0.59 -3.05
C LEU A 47 5.40 0.10 -4.47
N SER A 48 5.12 1.01 -5.41
CA SER A 48 4.85 0.67 -6.80
C SER A 48 6.08 0.03 -7.46
N LYS A 49 7.27 0.60 -7.21
CA LYS A 49 8.55 0.02 -7.65
C LYS A 49 8.83 -1.33 -6.99
N ALA A 50 8.66 -1.43 -5.68
CA ALA A 50 8.92 -2.67 -4.93
C ALA A 50 8.00 -3.84 -5.32
N LEU A 51 6.76 -3.53 -5.72
CA LEU A 51 5.76 -4.50 -6.11
C LEU A 51 5.65 -4.69 -7.62
N ASP A 52 6.37 -3.89 -8.41
CA ASP A 52 6.31 -3.87 -9.88
C ASP A 52 4.88 -3.67 -10.38
N ILE A 53 4.25 -2.61 -9.87
CA ILE A 53 2.89 -2.22 -10.22
C ILE A 53 2.92 -0.76 -10.65
N SER A 54 2.06 -0.40 -11.60
CA SER A 54 1.84 1.00 -11.97
C SER A 54 1.51 1.86 -10.74
N ALA A 55 2.28 2.94 -10.55
CA ALA A 55 2.01 3.92 -9.51
C ALA A 55 0.59 4.47 -9.62
N TYR A 56 0.09 4.70 -10.84
CA TYR A 56 -1.29 5.15 -11.08
C TYR A 56 -2.32 4.15 -10.56
N LYS A 57 -2.13 2.85 -10.84
CA LYS A 57 -3.03 1.80 -10.35
C LYS A 57 -3.03 1.72 -8.82
N LEU A 58 -1.85 1.85 -8.21
CA LEU A 58 -1.71 1.85 -6.76
C LEU A 58 -2.32 3.11 -6.12
N SER A 59 -2.13 4.29 -6.71
CA SER A 59 -2.77 5.53 -6.29
C SER A 59 -4.29 5.41 -6.35
N ASN A 60 -4.85 4.92 -7.45
CA ASN A 60 -6.30 4.76 -7.60
C ASN A 60 -6.90 3.85 -6.52
N TYR A 61 -6.19 2.79 -6.14
CA TYR A 61 -6.59 1.94 -5.01
C TYR A 61 -6.68 2.69 -3.68
N PHE A 62 -5.71 3.54 -3.38
CA PHE A 62 -5.73 4.34 -2.15
C PHE A 62 -6.74 5.49 -2.20
N ILE A 63 -6.92 6.13 -3.36
CA ILE A 63 -7.96 7.16 -3.57
C ILE A 63 -9.36 6.56 -3.32
N ASN A 64 -9.63 5.36 -3.84
CA ASN A 64 -10.92 4.70 -3.59
C ASN A 64 -11.13 4.36 -2.12
N LYS A 65 -10.08 3.96 -1.39
CA LYS A 65 -10.13 3.75 0.06
C LYS A 65 -10.40 5.04 0.81
N GLU A 66 -9.74 6.14 0.45
CA GLU A 66 -9.93 7.47 1.04
C GLU A 66 -11.38 7.96 0.85
N ASN A 67 -11.90 7.87 -0.37
CA ASN A 67 -13.29 8.24 -0.68
C ASN A 67 -14.30 7.40 0.12
N ALA A 68 -14.05 6.09 0.27
CA ALA A 68 -14.90 5.21 1.07
C ALA A 68 -14.84 5.53 2.56
N TYR A 69 -13.68 5.97 3.08
CA TYR A 69 -13.53 6.44 4.45
C TYR A 69 -14.28 7.75 4.69
N ASN A 70 -14.14 8.71 3.78
CA ASN A 70 -14.78 10.03 3.89
C ASN A 70 -16.32 9.95 3.82
N LYS A 71 -16.89 8.98 3.10
CA LYS A 71 -18.35 8.76 3.07
C LYS A 71 -18.94 8.21 4.38
N LYS A 72 -18.10 7.65 5.25
CA LYS A 72 -18.52 7.06 6.54
C LYS A 72 -18.38 8.04 7.71
N ARG A 73 -17.79 9.21 7.48
CA ARG A 73 -17.70 10.32 8.42
C ARG A 73 -18.87 11.27 8.18
#